data_AF-S3P011-F1
#
_entry.id   AF-S3P011-F1
#
_cell.length_a   1.000
_cell.length_b   1.000
_cell.length_c   1.000
_cell.angle_alpha   90.00
_cell.angle_beta   90.00
_cell.angle_gamma   90.00
#
_symmetry.space_group_name_H-M   'P 1'
#
loop_
_entity.id
_entity.type
_entity.pdbx_description
1 polymer ?
#
loop_
_entity_poly.entity_id
_entity_poly.type
_entity_poly.pdbx_seq_one_letter_code
_entity_poly.pdbx_strand_id
1 'polypeptide(L)'
;MKKNKFTLYIISALLLVSLGYVLAKPDSDSINPTSENNETPSKKIESVQQNNQGDFTTEYRNNIYKNAVGWMKSAININDDTGLSREQKISELVDLLKKNQDDPIATREIIVSLSNLNPIEAIDEILPFLNNTDENIQNAAIGALNNAMMLTESELAQKRQMPENDIERKK
;
A
#
# COMPACT_ATOMS: atom_id res chain seq x y z
N MET A 1 -46.54 10.93 15.71
CA MET A 1 -45.33 10.78 16.54
C MET A 1 -44.52 12.08 16.49
N LYS A 2 -44.42 12.81 17.61
CA LYS A 2 -43.68 14.09 17.69
C LYS A 2 -42.18 13.78 17.68
N LYS A 3 -41.47 14.21 16.63
CA LYS A 3 -40.01 14.03 16.52
C LYS A 3 -39.32 14.88 17.59
N ASN A 4 -38.48 14.25 18.41
CA ASN A 4 -37.78 14.87 19.54
C ASN A 4 -36.74 15.89 19.03
N LYS A 5 -37.07 17.18 19.11
CA LYS A 5 -36.16 18.29 18.76
C LYS A 5 -34.89 18.29 19.63
N PHE A 6 -34.91 17.58 20.76
CA PHE A 6 -33.80 17.45 21.70
C PHE A 6 -32.58 16.74 21.09
N THR A 7 -32.78 15.73 20.23
CA THR A 7 -31.67 14.97 19.63
C THR A 7 -30.89 15.77 18.58
N LEU A 8 -31.57 16.69 17.88
CA LEU A 8 -30.92 17.61 16.93
C LEU A 8 -30.01 18.63 17.63
N TYR A 9 -30.39 19.08 18.83
CA TYR A 9 -29.55 20.01 19.62
C TYR A 9 -28.25 19.37 20.10
N ILE A 10 -28.28 18.08 20.46
CA ILE A 10 -27.07 17.36 20.91
C ILE A 10 -26.06 17.20 19.77
N ILE A 11 -26.53 16.85 18.57
CA ILE A 11 -25.67 16.70 17.38
C ILE A 11 -25.08 18.06 16.96
N SER A 12 -25.88 19.12 17.02
CA SER A 12 -25.42 20.50 16.76
C SER A 12 -24.35 20.97 17.75
N ALA A 13 -24.50 20.65 19.04
CA ALA A 13 -23.53 21.05 20.06
C ALA A 13 -22.17 20.34 19.89
N LEU A 14 -22.17 19.06 19.52
CA LEU A 14 -20.94 18.29 19.28
C LEU A 14 -20.13 18.84 18.08
N LEU A 15 -20.80 19.26 16.99
CA LEU A 15 -20.13 19.82 15.82
C LEU A 15 -19.45 21.17 16.10
N LEU A 16 -20.03 22.01 16.97
CA LEU A 16 -19.44 23.31 17.33
C LEU A 16 -18.18 23.17 18.20
N VAL A 17 -18.14 22.17 19.09
CA VAL A 17 -16.96 21.89 19.93
C VAL A 17 -15.79 21.39 19.08
N SER A 18 -16.05 20.54 18.07
CA SER A 18 -14.98 20.09 17.15
C SER A 18 -14.41 21.24 16.30
N LEU A 19 -15.25 22.20 15.89
CA LEU A 19 -14.79 23.32 15.05
C LEU A 19 -13.94 24.33 15.86
N GLY A 20 -14.27 24.54 17.13
CA GLY A 20 -13.48 25.40 18.04
C GLY A 20 -12.08 24.88 18.33
N TYR A 21 -11.89 23.55 18.34
CA TYR A 21 -10.57 22.95 18.62
C TYR A 21 -9.58 23.11 17.46
N VAL A 22 -10.06 23.19 16.22
CA VAL A 22 -9.22 23.36 15.02
C VAL A 22 -8.74 24.81 14.86
N LEU A 23 -9.49 25.79 15.34
CA LEU A 23 -9.17 27.22 15.26
C LEU A 23 -8.27 27.73 16.40
N ALA A 24 -7.99 26.93 17.43
CA ALA A 24 -7.22 27.32 18.61
C ALA A 24 -5.77 26.83 18.63
N LYS A 25 -5.18 26.49 17.47
CA LYS A 25 -3.74 26.24 17.39
C LYS A 25 -3.00 27.58 17.21
N PRO A 26 -2.12 27.98 18.14
CA PRO A 26 -1.30 29.17 17.97
C PRO A 26 -0.26 28.95 16.87
N ASP A 27 -0.14 29.94 15.99
CA ASP A 27 0.87 30.01 14.94
C ASP A 27 2.28 29.96 15.54
N SER A 28 3.09 28.98 15.10
CA SER A 28 4.53 28.98 15.37
C SER A 28 5.24 29.75 14.27
N ASP A 29 5.32 31.07 14.44
CA ASP A 29 6.01 31.97 13.52
C ASP A 29 7.55 31.84 13.61
N SER A 30 8.13 31.70 12.41
CA SER A 30 9.40 32.22 11.87
C SER A 30 10.58 32.61 12.79
N ILE A 31 11.71 31.94 12.51
CA ILE A 31 13.08 32.43 12.24
C ILE A 31 13.47 33.84 12.75
N ASN A 32 14.57 33.92 13.51
CA ASN A 32 15.47 35.07 13.47
C ASN A 32 16.96 34.64 13.49
N PRO A 33 17.86 35.31 12.74
CA PRO A 33 19.25 34.91 12.54
C PRO A 33 20.23 35.74 13.40
N THR A 34 21.19 35.09 14.08
CA THR A 34 22.42 35.78 14.50
C THR A 34 23.61 34.83 14.51
N SER A 35 24.59 35.19 13.70
CA SER A 35 25.95 34.65 13.60
C SER A 35 26.78 34.99 14.84
N GLU A 36 27.57 34.06 15.36
CA GLU A 36 29.02 34.28 15.54
C GLU A 36 29.81 32.98 15.81
N ASN A 37 30.76 32.78 14.91
CA ASN A 37 31.90 31.87 14.79
C ASN A 37 32.52 31.32 16.10
N ASN A 38 33.06 30.09 16.04
CA ASN A 38 34.53 29.89 15.95
C ASN A 38 34.93 28.41 15.74
N GLU A 39 35.78 28.23 14.72
CA GLU A 39 36.84 27.23 14.54
C GLU A 39 36.52 25.78 14.12
N THR A 40 36.64 25.58 12.81
CA THR A 40 36.86 24.33 12.10
C THR A 40 38.23 23.72 12.41
N PRO A 41 38.33 22.38 12.52
CA PRO A 41 39.39 21.64 11.85
C PRO A 41 38.78 20.85 10.70
N SER A 42 39.16 21.23 9.48
CA SER A 42 38.82 20.54 8.24
C SER A 42 39.34 19.10 8.29
N LYS A 43 38.45 18.13 8.52
CA LYS A 43 38.67 16.75 8.08
C LYS A 43 37.90 16.55 6.78
N LYS A 44 38.65 16.71 5.70
CA LYS A 44 38.41 16.17 4.36
C LYS A 44 37.69 14.81 4.48
N ILE A 45 36.40 14.77 4.15
CA ILE A 45 35.69 13.51 3.94
C ILE A 45 36.26 12.96 2.65
N GLU A 46 37.24 12.06 2.78
CA GLU A 46 37.67 11.22 1.68
C GLU A 46 36.51 10.30 1.34
N SER A 47 36.03 10.40 0.10
CA SER A 47 35.09 9.45 -0.47
C SER A 47 35.73 8.06 -0.44
N VAL A 48 35.33 7.25 0.52
CA VAL A 48 35.60 5.81 0.49
C VAL A 48 34.73 5.24 -0.63
N GLN A 49 35.29 5.16 -1.83
CA GLN A 49 34.82 4.24 -2.86
C GLN A 49 35.11 2.81 -2.36
N GLN A 50 34.16 2.24 -1.63
CA GLN A 50 34.14 0.80 -1.41
C GLN A 50 33.64 0.14 -2.70
N ASN A 51 34.62 -0.28 -3.50
CA ASN A 51 34.42 -1.24 -4.58
C ASN A 51 34.13 -2.61 -3.95
N ASN A 52 32.87 -2.85 -3.60
CA ASN A 52 32.33 -4.19 -3.41
C ASN A 52 31.16 -4.33 -4.38
N GLN A 53 31.42 -4.91 -5.56
CA GLN A 53 30.41 -5.36 -6.50
C GLN A 53 29.77 -6.66 -6.01
N GLY A 54 29.15 -6.60 -4.82
CA GLY A 54 28.01 -7.44 -4.49
C GLY A 54 26.77 -6.58 -4.73
N ASP A 55 25.84 -7.05 -5.54
CA ASP A 55 24.58 -6.34 -5.78
C ASP A 55 23.89 -6.10 -4.42
N PHE A 56 23.84 -4.84 -3.99
CA PHE A 56 23.27 -4.38 -2.72
C PHE A 56 21.86 -4.93 -2.51
N THR A 57 21.13 -5.18 -3.60
CA THR A 57 19.78 -5.74 -3.57
C THR A 57 19.76 -7.23 -3.24
N THR A 58 20.79 -7.98 -3.66
CA THR A 58 20.88 -9.43 -3.46
C THR A 58 21.30 -9.78 -2.03
N GLU A 59 22.28 -9.09 -1.46
CA GLU A 59 22.73 -9.33 -0.07
C GLU A 59 21.64 -8.97 0.95
N TYR A 60 20.98 -7.82 0.75
CA TYR A 60 19.86 -7.39 1.59
C TYR A 60 18.68 -8.37 1.51
N ARG A 61 18.32 -8.81 0.30
CA ARG A 61 17.27 -9.82 0.08
C ARG A 61 17.60 -11.14 0.78
N ASN A 62 18.83 -11.62 0.65
CA ASN A 62 19.27 -12.87 1.30
C ASN A 62 19.18 -12.78 2.83
N ASN A 63 19.47 -11.61 3.40
CA ASN A 63 19.33 -11.39 4.84
C ASN A 63 17.86 -11.39 5.29
N ILE A 64 16.96 -10.76 4.52
CA ILE A 64 15.51 -10.84 4.78
C ILE A 64 15.05 -12.31 4.71
N TYR A 65 15.40 -13.02 3.63
CA TYR A 65 14.97 -14.39 3.43
C TYR A 65 15.46 -15.33 4.54
N LYS A 66 16.71 -15.15 5.00
CA LYS A 66 17.29 -15.94 6.09
C LYS A 66 16.47 -15.85 7.38
N ASN A 67 16.00 -14.64 7.72
CA ASN A 67 15.27 -14.36 8.95
C ASN A 67 13.74 -14.39 8.78
N ALA A 68 13.25 -14.65 7.56
CA ALA A 68 11.83 -14.66 7.25
C ALA A 68 11.11 -15.83 7.92
N VAL A 69 9.93 -15.53 8.49
CA VAL A 69 8.96 -16.52 8.97
C VAL A 69 8.33 -17.29 7.80
N GLY A 70 7.63 -18.39 8.09
CA GLY A 70 7.14 -19.34 7.08
C GLY A 70 6.33 -18.68 5.95
N TRP A 71 5.29 -17.91 6.29
CA TRP A 71 4.46 -17.22 5.30
C TRP A 71 5.24 -16.21 4.47
N MET A 72 6.22 -15.53 5.07
CA MET A 72 7.02 -14.52 4.39
C MET A 72 7.94 -15.16 3.36
N LYS A 73 8.55 -16.31 3.67
CA LYS A 73 9.31 -17.11 2.69
C LYS A 73 8.41 -17.55 1.53
N SER A 74 7.21 -18.02 1.82
CA SER A 74 6.25 -18.41 0.78
C SER A 74 5.89 -17.22 -0.12
N ALA A 75 5.54 -16.07 0.46
CA ALA A 75 5.21 -14.87 -0.32
C ALA A 75 6.39 -14.40 -1.19
N ILE A 76 7.61 -14.37 -0.63
CA ILE A 76 8.82 -14.03 -1.39
C ILE A 76 9.03 -15.01 -2.55
N ASN A 77 8.92 -16.32 -2.30
CA ASN A 77 9.11 -17.34 -3.33
C ASN A 77 8.07 -17.20 -4.45
N ILE A 78 6.79 -17.02 -4.12
CA ILE A 78 5.73 -16.82 -5.12
C ILE A 78 6.00 -15.56 -5.95
N ASN A 79 6.36 -14.45 -5.29
CA ASN A 79 6.60 -13.18 -5.96
C ASN A 79 7.83 -13.25 -6.90
N ASP A 80 8.91 -13.90 -6.46
CA ASP A 80 10.19 -13.97 -7.18
C ASP A 80 10.22 -15.09 -8.25
N ASP A 81 9.29 -16.05 -8.24
CA ASP A 81 9.27 -17.14 -9.21
C ASP A 81 8.99 -16.63 -10.62
N THR A 82 9.97 -16.70 -11.51
CA THR A 82 9.84 -16.27 -12.91
C THR A 82 9.17 -17.32 -13.80
N GLY A 83 9.00 -18.55 -13.31
CA GLY A 83 8.28 -19.63 -13.97
C GLY A 83 6.77 -19.59 -13.76
N LEU A 84 6.28 -18.88 -12.74
CA LEU A 84 4.85 -18.68 -12.51
C LEU A 84 4.30 -17.51 -13.34
N SER A 85 3.18 -17.76 -14.02
CA SER A 85 2.34 -16.70 -14.60
C SER A 85 1.73 -15.81 -13.51
N ARG A 86 1.26 -14.62 -13.88
CA ARG A 86 0.58 -13.69 -12.96
C ARG A 86 -0.60 -14.36 -12.25
N GLU A 87 -1.42 -15.07 -13.02
CA GLU A 87 -2.63 -15.75 -12.55
C GLU A 87 -2.29 -16.87 -11.56
N GLN A 88 -1.21 -17.62 -11.83
CA GLN A 88 -0.72 -18.64 -10.88
C GLN A 88 -0.22 -17.99 -9.58
N LYS A 89 0.54 -16.90 -9.66
CA LYS A 89 0.99 -16.16 -8.46
C LYS A 89 -0.20 -15.68 -7.64
N ILE A 90 -1.24 -15.14 -8.28
CA ILE A 90 -2.46 -14.70 -7.61
C ILE A 90 -3.12 -15.88 -6.90
N SER A 91 -3.30 -17.02 -7.57
CA SER A 91 -3.87 -18.23 -6.96
C SER A 91 -3.08 -18.71 -5.75
N GLU A 92 -1.75 -18.76 -5.84
CA GLU A 92 -0.90 -19.20 -4.73
C GLU A 92 -0.89 -18.21 -3.56
N LEU A 93 -0.90 -16.90 -3.83
CA LEU A 93 -1.03 -15.88 -2.80
C LEU A 93 -2.40 -15.91 -2.12
N VAL A 94 -3.48 -16.22 -2.86
CA VAL A 94 -4.82 -16.43 -2.27
C VAL A 94 -4.83 -17.64 -1.34
N ASP A 95 -4.23 -18.76 -1.74
CA ASP A 95 -4.11 -19.94 -0.88
C ASP A 95 -3.26 -19.65 0.36
N LEU A 96 -2.21 -18.86 0.22
CA LEU A 96 -1.39 -18.40 1.33
C LEU A 96 -2.18 -17.47 2.26
N LEU A 97 -2.97 -16.55 1.72
CA LEU A 97 -3.85 -15.65 2.49
C LEU A 97 -4.83 -16.44 3.35
N LYS A 98 -5.53 -17.41 2.75
CA LYS A 98 -6.51 -18.27 3.45
C LYS A 98 -5.89 -19.02 4.64
N LYS A 99 -4.61 -19.42 4.54
CA LYS A 99 -3.88 -20.13 5.60
C LYS A 99 -3.37 -19.21 6.73
N ASN A 100 -3.31 -17.90 6.52
CA ASN A 100 -2.66 -16.96 7.45
C ASN A 100 -3.57 -15.81 7.88
N GLN A 101 -4.91 -15.95 7.77
CA GLN A 101 -5.85 -14.88 8.13
C GLN A 101 -5.81 -14.48 9.62
N ASP A 102 -5.35 -15.39 10.49
CA ASP A 102 -5.21 -15.13 11.92
C ASP A 102 -3.96 -14.30 12.28
N ASP A 103 -3.03 -14.09 11.34
CA ASP A 103 -1.87 -13.21 11.50
C ASP A 103 -2.14 -11.90 10.74
N PRO A 104 -2.37 -10.77 11.44
CA PRO A 104 -2.64 -9.48 10.81
C PRO A 104 -1.50 -8.99 9.91
N ILE A 105 -0.25 -9.28 10.28
CA ILE A 105 0.92 -8.88 9.51
C ILE A 105 0.98 -9.69 8.22
N ALA A 106 0.83 -11.02 8.32
CA ALA A 106 0.80 -11.90 7.15
C ALA A 106 -0.34 -11.51 6.20
N THR A 107 -1.55 -11.35 6.74
CA THR A 107 -2.74 -10.98 5.99
C THR A 107 -2.51 -9.70 5.19
N ARG A 108 -2.04 -8.64 5.87
CA ARG A 108 -1.74 -7.36 5.23
C ARG A 108 -0.69 -7.51 4.12
N GLU A 109 0.44 -8.13 4.39
CA GLU A 109 1.56 -8.22 3.44
C GLU A 109 1.23 -9.12 2.23
N ILE A 110 0.42 -10.16 2.42
CA ILE A 110 -0.07 -11.01 1.33
C ILE A 110 -1.06 -10.21 0.45
N ILE A 111 -1.96 -9.42 1.04
CA ILE A 111 -2.87 -8.54 0.27
C ILE A 111 -2.07 -7.46 -0.49
N VAL A 112 -1.01 -6.91 0.10
CA VAL A 112 -0.09 -5.98 -0.60
C VAL A 112 0.58 -6.69 -1.79
N SER A 113 1.01 -7.94 -1.62
CA SER A 113 1.57 -8.72 -2.72
C SER A 113 0.55 -8.94 -3.84
N LEU A 114 -0.70 -9.28 -3.50
CA LEU A 114 -1.80 -9.37 -4.46
C LEU A 114 -2.03 -8.05 -5.20
N SER A 115 -1.97 -6.90 -4.49
CA SER A 115 -2.15 -5.57 -5.10
C SER A 115 -1.17 -5.28 -6.23
N ASN A 116 0.06 -5.80 -6.15
CA ASN A 116 1.09 -5.60 -7.18
C ASN A 116 0.83 -6.42 -8.45
N LEU A 117 -0.16 -7.30 -8.45
CA LEU A 117 -0.48 -8.20 -9.55
C LEU A 117 -1.79 -7.84 -10.28
N ASN A 118 -2.42 -6.71 -9.97
CA ASN A 118 -3.75 -6.32 -10.49
C ASN A 118 -4.76 -7.49 -10.37
N PRO A 119 -5.14 -7.86 -9.15
CA PRO A 119 -5.67 -9.20 -8.85
C PRO A 119 -7.17 -9.33 -9.14
N ILE A 120 -7.59 -9.16 -10.39
CA ILE A 120 -9.00 -9.28 -10.80
C ILE A 120 -9.57 -10.66 -10.45
N GLU A 121 -8.76 -11.71 -10.53
CA GLU A 121 -9.14 -13.09 -10.23
C GLU A 121 -9.37 -13.36 -8.74
N ALA A 122 -8.93 -12.47 -7.84
CA ALA A 122 -9.02 -12.64 -6.39
C ALA A 122 -9.96 -11.62 -5.71
N ILE A 123 -10.81 -10.93 -6.47
CA ILE A 123 -11.75 -9.93 -5.93
C ILE A 123 -12.59 -10.53 -4.80
N ASP A 124 -13.18 -11.71 -5.02
CA ASP A 124 -14.09 -12.34 -4.06
C ASP A 124 -13.39 -12.69 -2.74
N GLU A 125 -12.12 -13.08 -2.80
CA GLU A 125 -11.30 -13.32 -1.62
C GLU A 125 -10.85 -12.05 -0.90
N ILE A 126 -10.69 -10.93 -1.61
CA ILE A 126 -10.22 -9.67 -1.03
C ILE A 126 -11.38 -8.86 -0.43
N LEU A 127 -12.58 -8.92 -1.02
CA LEU A 127 -13.75 -8.15 -0.60
C LEU A 127 -14.05 -8.18 0.91
N PRO A 128 -13.99 -9.33 1.62
CA PRO A 128 -14.26 -9.37 3.05
C PRO A 128 -13.36 -8.47 3.89
N PHE A 129 -12.11 -8.23 3.44
CA PHE A 129 -11.13 -7.44 4.16
C PHE A 129 -11.41 -5.92 4.15
N LEU A 130 -12.34 -5.45 3.31
CA LEU A 130 -12.84 -4.07 3.37
C LEU A 130 -13.51 -3.72 4.70
N ASN A 131 -14.03 -4.72 5.42
CA ASN A 131 -14.68 -4.55 6.71
C ASN A 131 -13.80 -5.00 7.88
N ASN A 132 -12.50 -5.20 7.66
CA ASN A 132 -11.59 -5.59 8.73
C ASN A 132 -11.43 -4.47 9.76
N THR A 133 -11.32 -4.82 11.05
CA THR A 133 -11.14 -3.86 12.13
C THR A 133 -9.74 -3.24 12.17
N ASP A 134 -8.74 -3.90 11.59
CA ASP A 134 -7.41 -3.34 11.39
C ASP A 134 -7.39 -2.46 10.13
N GLU A 135 -7.23 -1.15 10.33
CA GLU A 135 -7.18 -0.17 9.25
C GLU A 135 -6.07 -0.46 8.23
N ASN A 136 -4.96 -1.09 8.64
CA ASN A 136 -3.89 -1.42 7.69
C ASN A 136 -4.29 -2.54 6.75
N ILE A 137 -5.06 -3.52 7.23
CA ILE A 137 -5.61 -4.60 6.40
C ILE A 137 -6.69 -4.04 5.47
N GLN A 138 -7.58 -3.18 6.01
CA GLN A 138 -8.59 -2.50 5.22
C GLN A 138 -7.96 -1.67 4.08
N ASN A 139 -6.94 -0.87 4.38
CA ASN A 139 -6.24 -0.06 3.39
C ASN A 139 -5.54 -0.92 2.33
N ALA A 140 -4.93 -2.04 2.72
CA ALA A 140 -4.35 -2.98 1.77
C ALA A 140 -5.41 -3.57 0.83
N ALA A 141 -6.59 -3.94 1.37
CA ALA A 141 -7.70 -4.46 0.57
C ALA A 141 -8.24 -3.43 -0.42
N ILE A 142 -8.38 -2.17 0.02
CA ILE A 142 -8.77 -1.05 -0.88
C ILE A 142 -7.75 -0.90 -2.01
N GLY A 143 -6.45 -0.91 -1.69
CA GLY A 143 -5.39 -0.82 -2.69
C GLY A 143 -5.43 -1.96 -3.71
N ALA A 144 -5.59 -3.19 -3.23
CA ALA A 144 -5.66 -4.37 -4.09
C ALA A 144 -6.89 -4.35 -5.00
N LEU A 145 -8.07 -3.99 -4.49
CA LEU A 145 -9.29 -3.87 -5.28
C LEU A 145 -9.23 -2.72 -6.28
N ASN A 146 -8.60 -1.60 -5.92
CA ASN A 146 -8.37 -0.50 -6.85
C ASN A 146 -7.49 -0.95 -8.03
N ASN A 147 -6.42 -1.68 -7.75
CA ASN A 147 -5.52 -2.21 -8.79
C ASN A 147 -6.17 -3.32 -9.62
N ALA A 148 -7.04 -4.15 -9.02
CA ALA A 148 -7.79 -5.19 -9.73
C ALA A 148 -8.68 -4.61 -10.85
N MET A 149 -9.14 -3.37 -10.72
CA MET A 149 -9.93 -2.69 -11.75
C MET A 149 -9.08 -2.19 -12.94
N MET A 150 -7.75 -2.22 -12.84
CA MET A 150 -6.87 -1.79 -13.91
C MET A 150 -6.67 -2.94 -14.92
N LEU A 151 -6.97 -2.67 -16.19
CA LEU A 151 -6.65 -3.61 -17.27
C LEU A 151 -5.13 -3.81 -17.34
N THR A 152 -4.71 -5.06 -17.45
CA THR A 152 -3.36 -5.41 -17.87
C THR A 152 -3.10 -4.95 -19.30
N GLU A 153 -1.82 -4.83 -19.69
CA GLU A 153 -1.47 -4.49 -21.08
C GLU A 153 -2.06 -5.47 -22.10
N SER A 154 -2.13 -6.76 -21.76
CA SER A 154 -2.77 -7.78 -22.58
C SER A 154 -4.28 -7.55 -22.71
N GLU A 155 -4.96 -7.26 -21.61
CA GLU A 155 -6.41 -7.00 -21.63
C GLU A 155 -6.74 -5.68 -22.33
N LEU A 156 -5.90 -4.65 -22.15
CA LEU A 156 -6.01 -3.38 -22.85
C LEU A 156 -5.79 -3.57 -24.36
N ALA A 157 -4.79 -4.36 -24.75
CA ALA A 157 -4.51 -4.66 -26.15
C ALA A 157 -5.68 -5.42 -26.80
N GLN A 158 -6.25 -6.40 -26.10
CA GLN A 158 -7.46 -7.10 -26.55
C GLN A 158 -8.64 -6.14 -26.65
N LYS A 159 -8.87 -5.32 -25.63
CA LYS A 159 -9.95 -4.33 -25.62
C LYS A 159 -9.83 -3.38 -26.80
N ARG A 160 -8.63 -2.89 -27.14
CA ARG A 160 -8.37 -2.02 -28.31
C ARG A 160 -8.70 -2.68 -29.65
N GLN A 161 -8.57 -4.00 -29.74
CA GLN A 161 -8.82 -4.78 -30.97
C GLN A 161 -10.30 -5.20 -31.13
N MET A 162 -11.19 -4.85 -30.18
CA MET A 162 -12.60 -5.21 -30.28
C MET A 162 -13.30 -4.48 -31.44
N PRO A 163 -14.10 -5.17 -32.28
CA PRO A 163 -14.79 -4.58 -33.43
C PRO A 163 -15.71 -3.41 -33.09
N GLU A 164 -16.26 -3.39 -31.88
CA GLU A 164 -17.12 -2.31 -31.38
C GLU A 164 -16.40 -0.95 -31.39
N ASN A 165 -15.10 -0.94 -31.08
CA ASN A 165 -14.30 0.29 -31.13
C ASN A 165 -14.10 0.81 -32.56
N ASP A 166 -14.10 -0.07 -33.57
CA ASP A 166 -14.00 0.33 -34.98
C ASP A 166 -15.23 1.09 -35.44
N ILE A 167 -16.40 0.74 -34.88
CA ILE A 167 -17.66 1.40 -35.16
C ILE A 167 -17.64 2.82 -34.55
N GLU A 168 -17.12 2.97 -33.34
CA GLU A 168 -16.97 4.28 -32.70
C GLU A 168 -15.97 5.17 -33.43
N ARG A 169 -14.83 4.63 -33.88
CA ARG A 169 -13.81 5.40 -34.63
C ARG A 169 -14.28 5.96 -35.96
N LYS A 170 -15.36 5.40 -36.52
CA LYS A 170 -15.91 5.79 -37.82
C LYS A 170 -17.13 6.72 -37.71
N LYS A 171 -17.59 7.03 -36.48
CA LYS A 171 -18.62 8.05 -36.21
C LYS A 171 -17.98 9.44 -36.14
#